data_AF-A0A7C2XP66-F1
#
_entry.id   AF-A0A7C2XP66-F1
#
_cell.length_a   1.000
_cell.length_b   1.000
_cell.length_c   1.000
_cell.angle_alpha   90.00
_cell.angle_beta   90.00
_cell.angle_gamma   90.00
#
_symmetry.space_group_name_H-M   'P 1'
#
loop_
_entity.id
_entity.type
_entity.pdbx_description
1 polymer ?
#
loop_
_entity_poly.entity_id
_entity_poly.type
_entity_poly.pdbx_seq_one_letter_code
_entity_poly.pdbx_strand_id
1 'polypeptide(L)'
;MSGKGENRSGKIFLVMMLGAGGMIGAWAVGMVLFGLSQVNWQVSEFLRSYLVATGAIGEFQTLVDFYSHIKGVEYLICLAFLVAFPAFFRYVNRAPKTVTR
;
A
#
# COMPACT_ATOMS: atom_id res chain seq x y z
N MET A 1 -33.40 -42.21 -6.42
CA MET A 1 -33.07 -40.96 -7.18
C MET A 1 -33.21 -39.75 -6.25
N SER A 2 -32.18 -39.31 -5.52
CA SER A 2 -32.18 -37.96 -4.91
C SER A 2 -30.83 -37.64 -4.25
N GLY A 3 -29.82 -37.29 -5.05
CA GLY A 3 -28.50 -36.88 -4.53
C GLY A 3 -27.83 -35.78 -5.36
N LYS A 4 -28.54 -35.24 -6.36
CA LYS A 4 -28.01 -34.28 -7.33
C LYS A 4 -28.33 -32.81 -7.00
N GLY A 5 -29.23 -32.57 -6.02
CA GLY A 5 -29.75 -31.23 -5.67
C GLY A 5 -28.90 -30.47 -4.65
N GLU A 6 -28.43 -31.13 -3.59
CA GLU A 6 -27.69 -30.51 -2.48
C GLU A 6 -26.35 -29.89 -2.95
N ASN A 7 -25.58 -30.64 -3.74
CA ASN A 7 -24.30 -30.21 -4.31
C ASN A 7 -24.44 -29.04 -5.30
N ARG A 8 -25.62 -28.87 -5.91
CA ARG A 8 -25.92 -27.77 -6.85
C ARG A 8 -26.25 -26.49 -6.08
N SER A 9 -26.99 -26.59 -4.99
CA SER A 9 -27.34 -25.45 -4.13
C SER A 9 -26.11 -24.82 -3.47
N GLY A 10 -25.19 -25.64 -2.93
CA GLY A 10 -23.94 -25.14 -2.35
C GLY A 10 -23.00 -24.46 -3.37
N LYS A 11 -22.92 -25.00 -4.59
CA LYS A 11 -22.15 -24.37 -5.68
C LYS A 11 -22.74 -23.04 -6.13
N ILE A 12 -24.07 -22.95 -6.22
CA ILE A 12 -24.76 -21.71 -6.57
C ILE A 12 -24.51 -20.64 -5.49
N PHE A 13 -24.62 -20.99 -4.20
CA PHE A 13 -24.32 -20.08 -3.10
C PHE A 13 -22.87 -19.58 -3.13
N LEU A 14 -21.91 -20.48 -3.40
CA LEU A 14 -20.49 -20.13 -3.49
C LEU A 14 -20.20 -19.18 -4.68
N VAL A 15 -20.82 -19.42 -5.83
CA VAL A 15 -20.72 -18.51 -7.00
C VAL A 15 -21.34 -17.14 -6.69
N MET A 16 -22.45 -17.09 -5.97
CA MET A 16 -23.05 -15.81 -5.53
C MET A 16 -22.14 -15.04 -4.57
N MET A 17 -21.52 -15.72 -3.60
CA MET A 17 -20.56 -15.09 -2.68
C MET A 17 -19.34 -14.53 -3.40
N LEU A 18 -18.79 -15.28 -4.36
CA LEU A 18 -17.67 -14.81 -5.18
C LEU A 18 -18.07 -13.61 -6.07
N GLY A 19 -19.28 -13.64 -6.63
CA GLY A 19 -19.83 -12.52 -7.39
C GLY A 19 -19.99 -11.26 -6.54
N ALA A 20 -20.59 -11.39 -5.35
CA ALA A 20 -20.78 -10.28 -4.41
C ALA A 20 -19.44 -9.70 -3.94
N GLY A 21 -18.50 -10.55 -3.54
CA GLY A 21 -17.16 -10.12 -3.15
C GLY A 21 -16.41 -9.40 -4.27
N GLY A 22 -16.53 -9.89 -5.51
CA GLY A 22 -15.95 -9.25 -6.69
C GLY A 22 -16.53 -7.86 -6.97
N MET A 23 -17.85 -7.70 -6.84
CA MET A 23 -18.52 -6.40 -7.02
C MET A 23 -18.10 -5.38 -5.95
N ILE A 24 -18.06 -5.81 -4.68
CA ILE A 24 -17.63 -4.95 -3.57
C ILE A 24 -16.16 -4.57 -3.73
N GLY A 25 -15.31 -5.53 -4.11
CA GLY A 25 -13.89 -5.28 -4.36
C GLY A 25 -13.66 -4.28 -5.50
N ALA A 26 -14.36 -4.46 -6.64
CA ALA A 26 -14.27 -3.53 -7.77
C ALA A 26 -14.73 -2.11 -7.39
N TRP A 27 -15.81 -2.00 -6.60
CA TRP A 27 -16.29 -0.72 -6.11
C TRP A 27 -15.31 -0.05 -5.13
N ALA A 28 -14.76 -0.83 -4.19
CA ALA A 28 -13.79 -0.33 -3.21
C ALA A 28 -12.52 0.19 -3.88
N VAL A 29 -11.99 -0.55 -4.88
CA VAL A 29 -10.85 -0.11 -5.68
C VAL A 29 -11.18 1.18 -6.43
N GLY A 30 -12.37 1.28 -7.02
CA GLY A 30 -12.84 2.50 -7.68
C GLY A 30 -12.86 3.71 -6.74
N MET A 31 -13.36 3.55 -5.51
CA MET A 31 -13.41 4.61 -4.51
C MET A 31 -12.01 5.05 -4.04
N VAL A 32 -11.09 4.11 -3.87
CA VAL A 32 -9.69 4.41 -3.51
C VAL A 32 -8.99 5.19 -4.63
N LEU A 33 -9.16 4.75 -5.89
CA LEU A 33 -8.59 5.45 -7.05
C LEU A 33 -9.19 6.84 -7.23
N PHE A 34 -10.51 6.98 -7.03
CA PHE A 34 -11.17 8.28 -7.04
C PHE A 34 -10.61 9.20 -5.95
N GLY A 35 -10.45 8.68 -4.73
CA GLY A 35 -9.80 9.39 -3.63
C GLY A 35 -8.37 9.84 -3.97
N LEU A 36 -7.55 8.95 -4.53
CA LEU A 36 -6.18 9.29 -4.97
C LEU A 36 -6.17 10.36 -6.08
N SER A 37 -7.15 10.35 -6.97
CA SER A 37 -7.25 11.33 -8.06
C SER A 37 -7.49 12.76 -7.54
N GLN A 38 -8.26 12.91 -6.46
CA GLN A 38 -8.52 14.21 -5.82
C GLN A 38 -7.27 14.81 -5.18
N VAL A 39 -6.30 13.97 -4.81
CA VAL A 39 -5.09 14.39 -4.09
C VAL A 39 -3.83 14.28 -4.96
N ASN A 40 -4.00 14.36 -6.28
CA ASN A 40 -2.91 14.36 -7.27
C ASN A 40 -1.96 13.15 -7.13
N TRP A 41 -2.51 11.96 -6.81
CA TRP A 41 -1.76 10.72 -6.59
C TRP A 41 -0.79 10.72 -5.40
N GLN A 42 -0.88 11.70 -4.49
CA GLN A 42 -0.08 11.71 -3.27
C GLN A 42 -0.71 10.81 -2.19
N VAL A 43 -0.17 9.60 -2.05
CA VAL A 43 -0.63 8.61 -1.05
C VAL A 43 -0.53 9.16 0.38
N SER A 44 0.49 9.97 0.67
CA SER A 44 0.70 10.60 1.99
C SER A 44 -0.44 11.54 2.37
N GLU A 45 -0.90 12.36 1.44
CA GLU A 45 -1.95 13.36 1.68
C GLU A 45 -3.34 12.71 1.71
N PHE A 46 -3.55 11.65 0.92
CA PHE A 46 -4.74 10.79 1.04
C PHE A 46 -4.82 10.11 2.41
N LEU A 47 -3.70 9.55 2.90
CA LEU A 47 -3.64 8.90 4.20
C LEU A 47 -3.82 9.91 5.34
N ARG A 48 -3.23 11.11 5.21
CA ARG A 48 -3.44 12.22 6.15
C ARG A 48 -4.91 12.60 6.22
N SER A 49 -5.56 12.80 5.07
CA SER A 49 -6.99 13.14 5.00
C SER A 49 -7.87 12.05 5.63
N TYR A 50 -7.54 10.78 5.39
CA TYR A 50 -8.23 9.64 6.01
C TYR A 50 -8.03 9.60 7.54
N LEU A 51 -6.80 9.80 8.02
CA LEU A 51 -6.48 9.78 9.44
C LEU A 51 -7.08 10.98 10.18
N VAL A 52 -7.19 12.14 9.54
CA VAL A 52 -7.92 13.30 10.07
C VAL A 52 -9.42 13.02 10.10
N ALA A 53 -10.01 12.50 9.03
CA ALA A 53 -11.44 12.17 8.96
C ALA A 53 -11.88 11.08 9.94
N THR A 54 -10.98 10.14 10.26
CA THR A 54 -11.21 9.10 11.28
C THR A 54 -10.89 9.57 12.70
N GLY A 55 -10.37 10.78 12.87
CA GLY A 55 -10.00 11.34 14.18
C GLY A 55 -8.73 10.75 14.78
N ALA A 56 -7.93 10.03 14.00
CA ALA A 56 -6.67 9.42 14.44
C ALA A 56 -5.50 10.41 14.51
N ILE A 57 -5.56 11.53 13.78
CA ILE A 57 -4.57 12.61 13.82
C ILE A 57 -5.28 13.94 14.09
N GLY A 58 -4.91 14.61 15.19
CA GLY A 58 -5.26 16.01 15.45
C GLY A 58 -4.30 16.97 14.75
N GLU A 59 -4.76 18.19 14.44
CA GLU A 59 -3.92 19.22 13.82
C GLU A 59 -2.66 19.49 14.66
N PHE A 60 -1.49 19.25 14.07
CA PHE A 60 -0.18 19.54 14.69
C PHE A 60 -0.03 21.06 14.83
N GLN A 61 -0.09 21.56 16.07
CA GLN A 61 -0.06 23.01 16.37
C GLN A 61 1.03 23.40 17.39
N THR A 62 2.02 22.54 17.67
CA THR A 62 3.10 22.85 18.64
C THR A 62 4.51 22.60 18.09
N LEU A 63 5.49 23.37 18.55
CA LEU A 63 6.91 23.24 18.19
C LEU A 63 7.51 21.86 18.53
N VAL A 64 6.88 21.12 19.44
CA VAL A 64 7.31 19.78 19.86
C VAL A 64 7.00 18.72 18.78
N ASP A 65 5.92 18.88 18.02
CA ASP A 65 5.57 17.99 16.90
C ASP A 65 6.56 18.12 15.75
N PHE A 66 7.05 19.34 15.49
CA PHE A 66 8.09 19.58 14.49
C PHE A 66 9.42 18.91 14.86
N TYR A 67 9.79 18.89 16.14
CA TYR A 67 11.01 18.21 16.58
C TYR A 67 10.94 16.70 16.36
N SER A 68 9.78 16.10 16.63
CA SER A 68 9.54 14.67 16.39
C SER A 68 9.55 14.32 14.90
N HIS A 69 9.00 15.19 14.05
CA HIS A 69 9.04 14.99 12.60
C HIS A 69 10.45 15.13 12.02
N ILE A 70 11.23 16.14 12.42
CA ILE A 70 12.62 16.32 11.97
C ILE A 70 13.48 15.13 12.37
N LYS A 71 13.33 14.65 13.61
CA LYS A 71 14.03 13.45 14.09
C LYS A 71 13.55 12.17 13.40
N GLY A 72 12.26 12.07 13.09
CA GLY A 72 11.71 10.97 12.28
C GLY A 72 12.33 10.91 10.88
N VAL A 73 12.49 12.07 10.22
CA VAL A 73 13.12 12.17 8.89
C VAL A 73 14.60 11.78 8.96
N GLU A 74 15.32 12.15 10.02
CA GLU A 74 16.71 11.73 10.24
C GLU A 74 16.85 10.21 10.24
N TYR A 75 15.99 9.49 10.97
CA TYR A 75 16.02 8.02 11.00
C TYR A 75 15.73 7.39 9.63
N LEU A 76 14.80 7.98 8.85
CA LEU A 76 14.49 7.49 7.50
C LEU A 76 15.67 7.69 6.53
N ILE A 77 16.35 8.82 6.61
CA ILE A 77 17.54 9.10 5.79
C ILE A 77 18.69 8.17 6.20
N CYS A 78 18.91 7.95 7.50
CA CYS A 78 19.91 6.99 7.98
C CYS A 78 19.65 5.58 7.45
N LEU A 79 18.40 5.11 7.50
CA LEU A 79 18.02 3.80 6.97
C LEU A 79 18.22 3.72 5.46
N ALA A 80 17.81 4.77 4.72
CA ALA A 80 18.00 4.86 3.28
C ALA A 80 19.49 4.78 2.90
N PHE A 81 20.36 5.51 3.61
CA PHE A 81 21.81 5.44 3.41
C PHE A 81 22.38 4.06 3.72
N LEU A 82 21.90 3.41 4.78
CA LEU A 82 22.37 2.08 5.17
C LEU A 82 22.04 1.01 4.14
N VAL A 83 20.94 1.13 3.40
CA VAL A 83 20.57 0.21 2.30
C VAL A 83 21.19 0.64 0.97
N ALA A 84 21.18 1.94 0.66
CA ALA A 84 21.69 2.47 -0.59
C ALA A 84 23.20 2.30 -0.74
N PHE A 85 23.97 2.50 0.35
CA PHE A 85 25.42 2.40 0.33
C PHE A 85 25.95 1.00 -0.05
N PRO A 86 25.53 -0.12 0.58
CA PRO A 86 25.97 -1.45 0.18
C PRO A 86 25.45 -1.85 -1.21
N ALA A 87 24.26 -1.39 -1.61
CA ALA A 87 23.74 -1.61 -2.96
C ALA A 87 24.61 -0.90 -4.02
N PHE A 88 24.98 0.35 -3.78
CA PHE A 88 25.89 1.12 -4.62
C PHE A 88 27.29 0.50 -4.68
N PHE A 89 27.83 0.06 -3.54
CA PHE A 89 29.14 -0.60 -3.49
C PHE A 89 29.16 -1.91 -4.30
N ARG A 90 28.09 -2.71 -4.24
CA ARG A 90 27.93 -3.90 -5.09
C ARG A 90 27.78 -3.56 -6.56
N TYR A 91 27.15 -2.43 -6.87
CA TYR A 91 26.99 -1.98 -8.24
C TYR A 91 28.33 -1.59 -8.88
N VAL A 92 29.15 -0.81 -8.19
CA VAL A 92 30.46 -0.36 -8.69
C VAL A 92 31.45 -1.51 -8.77
N ASN A 93 31.45 -2.43 -7.80
CA ASN A 93 32.37 -3.57 -7.78
C ASN A 93 31.92 -4.77 -8.62
N ARG A 94 30.91 -4.62 -9.49
CA ARG A 94 30.57 -5.68 -10.44
C ARG A 94 31.70 -5.83 -11.45
N ALA A 95 32.41 -6.95 -11.38
CA ALA A 95 33.40 -7.33 -12.37
C ALA A 95 32.74 -7.35 -13.77
N PRO A 96 33.44 -6.86 -14.81
CA PRO A 96 32.94 -6.94 -16.18
C PRO A 96 32.66 -8.41 -16.49
N LYS A 97 31.43 -8.73 -16.92
CA LYS A 97 31.10 -10.07 -17.38
C LYS A 97 32.03 -10.38 -18.55
N THR A 98 32.99 -11.28 -18.33
CA THR A 98 33.82 -11.82 -19.41
C THR A 98 32.86 -12.45 -20.42
N VAL A 99 32.66 -11.75 -21.54
CA VAL A 99 31.94 -12.28 -22.70
C VAL A 99 32.84 -13.37 -23.26
N THR A 100 32.58 -14.62 -22.88
CA THR A 100 33.20 -15.78 -23.52
C THR A 100 32.62 -15.86 -24.94
N ARG A 101 33.50 -15.64 -25.91
CA ARG A 101 33.21 -15.58 -27.34
C ARG A 101 33.04 -16.97 -27.92
#